data_AF-A0A3C1FG92-F1
#
_entry.id   AF-A0A3C1FG92-F1
#
_cell.length_a   1.000
_cell.length_b   1.000
_cell.length_c   1.000
_cell.angle_alpha   90.00
_cell.angle_beta   90.00
_cell.angle_gamma   90.00
#
_symmetry.space_group_name_H-M   'P 1'
#
loop_
_entity.id
_entity.type
_entity.pdbx_description
1 polymer ?
#
loop_
_entity_poly.entity_id
_entity_poly.type
_entity_poly.pdbx_seq_one_letter_code
_entity_poly.pdbx_strand_id
1 'polypeptide(L)'
;MASHWLKEFWRQAYSKRVPALPLVALRIIMGVFWFTQLQPSPRLSLIWFMCLLAGVLLSIGLLTKLGAFLGIVLTGYYLWETIAPAGDALWPYGLLLLIHIIIMTTGCGRSMGIDQLIVEKLANWHGNRNIWVKLIRATL
;
A
#
# COMPACT_ATOMS: atom_id res chain seq x y z
N MET A 1 3.82 -17.97 24.35
CA MET A 1 3.04 -16.71 24.46
C MET A 1 3.02 -15.90 23.17
N ALA A 2 4.15 -15.66 22.48
CA ALA A 2 4.20 -14.86 21.24
C ALA A 2 3.34 -15.40 20.08
N SER A 3 3.17 -16.72 19.95
CA SER A 3 2.40 -17.34 18.86
C SER A 3 0.90 -17.07 18.90
N HIS A 4 0.31 -16.89 20.09
CA HIS A 4 -1.12 -16.61 20.23
C HIS A 4 -1.44 -15.17 19.85
N TRP A 5 -0.59 -14.22 20.24
CA TRP A 5 -0.74 -12.81 19.86
C TRP A 5 -0.58 -12.63 18.35
N LEU A 6 0.39 -13.33 17.74
CA LEU A 6 0.57 -13.30 16.29
C LEU A 6 -0.65 -13.88 15.55
N LYS A 7 -1.16 -15.03 16.03
CA LYS A 7 -2.39 -15.63 15.47
C LYS A 7 -3.60 -14.71 15.61
N GLU A 8 -3.78 -14.06 16.76
CA GLU A 8 -4.90 -13.14 16.97
C GLU A 8 -4.75 -11.88 16.11
N PHE A 9 -3.53 -11.36 15.94
CA PHE A 9 -3.23 -10.26 15.01
C PHE A 9 -3.59 -10.65 13.58
N TRP A 10 -3.12 -11.80 13.09
CA TRP A 10 -3.47 -12.29 11.75
C TRP A 10 -4.97 -12.56 11.62
N ARG A 11 -5.59 -13.18 12.62
CA ARG A 11 -7.04 -13.43 12.63
C ARG A 11 -7.81 -12.12 12.59
N GLN A 12 -7.46 -11.12 13.39
CA GLN A 12 -8.11 -9.81 13.33
C GLN A 12 -7.85 -9.12 11.99
N ALA A 13 -6.61 -9.19 11.48
CA ALA A 13 -6.16 -8.72 10.17
C ALA A 13 -6.77 -9.49 8.97
N TYR A 14 -7.48 -10.60 9.19
CA TYR A 14 -8.23 -11.31 8.15
C TYR A 14 -9.75 -11.41 8.41
N SER A 15 -10.22 -11.26 9.65
CA SER A 15 -11.61 -11.59 10.06
C SER A 15 -12.59 -10.41 10.08
N LYS A 16 -12.14 -9.17 10.33
CA LYS A 16 -13.04 -8.00 10.40
C LYS A 16 -12.81 -7.03 9.25
N ARG A 17 -13.87 -6.54 8.58
CA ARG A 17 -13.84 -5.42 7.61
C ARG A 17 -13.60 -4.07 8.31
N VAL A 18 -12.75 -4.05 9.33
CA VAL A 18 -12.45 -2.85 10.10
C VAL A 18 -11.04 -2.44 9.75
N PRO A 19 -10.80 -1.17 9.38
CA PRO A 19 -9.47 -0.69 9.05
C PRO A 19 -8.56 -0.83 10.26
N ALA A 20 -7.40 -1.43 10.06
CA ALA A 20 -6.43 -1.64 11.12
C ALA A 20 -5.50 -0.43 11.19
N LEU A 21 -5.68 0.44 12.18
CA LEU A 21 -4.84 1.63 12.41
C LEU A 21 -3.32 1.39 12.26
N PRO A 22 -2.75 0.28 12.77
CA PRO A 22 -1.33 0.00 12.58
C PRO A 22 -0.92 -0.16 11.12
N LEU A 23 -1.77 -0.78 10.29
CA LEU A 23 -1.51 -0.94 8.86
C LEU A 23 -1.61 0.39 8.11
N VAL A 24 -2.52 1.27 8.53
CA VAL A 24 -2.62 2.65 8.00
C VAL A 24 -1.33 3.42 8.30
N ALA A 25 -0.90 3.39 9.57
CA ALA A 25 0.30 4.08 10.02
C ALA A 25 1.53 3.56 9.29
N LEU A 26 1.68 2.23 9.21
CA LEU A 26 2.78 1.59 8.49
C LEU A 26 2.84 2.03 7.03
N ARG A 27 1.69 2.05 6.35
CA ARG A 27 1.58 2.50 4.97
C ARG A 27 1.99 3.97 4.80
N ILE A 28 1.51 4.85 5.67
CA ILE A 28 1.86 6.29 5.63
C ILE A 28 3.36 6.48 5.90
N ILE A 29 3.91 5.79 6.88
CA ILE A 29 5.35 5.83 7.20
C ILE A 29 6.18 5.42 5.98
N MET A 30 5.79 4.35 5.28
CA MET A 30 6.46 3.93 4.05
C MET A 30 6.30 4.96 2.93
N GLY A 31 5.13 5.59 2.80
CA GLY A 31 4.93 6.67 1.84
C GLY A 31 5.85 7.86 2.10
N VAL A 32 5.96 8.30 3.35
CA VAL A 32 6.89 9.36 3.78
C VAL A 32 8.33 8.96 3.54
N PHE A 33 8.70 7.71 3.87
CA PHE A 33 10.04 7.19 3.62
C PHE A 33 10.44 7.37 2.16
N TRP A 34 9.60 6.98 1.20
CA TRP A 34 9.92 7.14 -0.22
C TRP A 34 10.06 8.60 -0.67
N PHE A 35 9.34 9.54 -0.05
CA PHE A 35 9.56 10.97 -0.29
C PHE A 35 10.94 11.45 0.19
N THR A 36 11.45 10.91 1.30
CA THR A 36 12.80 11.26 1.77
C THR A 36 13.91 10.75 0.85
N GLN A 37 13.62 9.77 0.00
CA GLN A 37 14.57 9.19 -0.94
C GLN A 37 14.60 9.89 -2.30
N LEU A 38 13.84 10.98 -2.48
CA LEU A 38 13.85 11.77 -3.71
C LEU A 38 15.19 12.48 -3.87
N GLN A 39 16.05 11.97 -4.74
CA GLN A 39 17.34 12.59 -5.04
C GLN A 39 17.19 13.84 -5.93
N PRO A 40 18.03 14.88 -5.72
CA PRO A 40 17.96 16.14 -6.48
C PRO A 40 18.50 16.02 -7.91
N SER A 41 19.19 14.94 -8.27
CA SER A 41 19.75 14.76 -9.61
C SER A 41 18.80 13.92 -10.50
N PRO A 42 18.26 14.46 -11.61
CA PRO A 42 17.28 13.79 -12.46
C PRO A 42 17.89 12.76 -13.43
N ARG A 43 19.15 12.33 -13.23
CA ARG A 43 19.85 11.40 -14.13
C ARG A 43 19.18 10.01 -14.23
N LEU A 44 18.30 9.69 -13.29
CA LEU A 44 17.37 8.55 -13.33
C LEU A 44 15.94 9.06 -13.17
N SER A 45 15.40 9.67 -14.23
CA SER A 45 14.01 10.17 -14.28
C SER A 45 12.99 9.10 -13.85
N LEU A 46 13.27 7.84 -14.14
CA LEU A 46 12.42 6.70 -13.79
C LEU A 46 12.41 6.40 -12.29
N ILE A 47 13.56 6.34 -11.63
CA ILE A 47 13.64 5.99 -10.20
C ILE A 47 13.07 7.11 -9.34
N TRP A 48 13.38 8.35 -9.70
CA TRP A 48 12.77 9.51 -9.06
C TRP A 48 11.24 9.45 -9.17
N PHE A 49 10.73 9.17 -10.38
CA PHE A 49 9.29 9.04 -10.61
C PHE A 49 8.68 7.86 -9.82
N MET A 50 9.37 6.72 -9.74
CA MET A 50 8.94 5.57 -8.96
C MET A 50 8.88 5.89 -7.46
N CYS A 51 9.85 6.60 -6.90
CA CYS A 51 9.83 7.05 -5.50
C CYS A 51 8.66 8.00 -5.24
N LEU A 52 8.43 8.97 -6.13
CA LEU A 52 7.32 9.91 -6.01
C LEU A 52 5.97 9.17 -6.10
N LEU A 53 5.83 8.28 -7.08
CA LEU A 53 4.61 7.50 -7.29
C LEU A 53 4.35 6.56 -6.11
N ALA A 54 5.35 5.83 -5.63
CA ALA A 54 5.22 4.97 -4.45
C ALA A 54 4.84 5.79 -3.21
N GLY A 55 5.49 6.94 -3.00
CA GLY A 55 5.22 7.87 -1.90
C GLY A 55 3.78 8.35 -1.90
N VAL A 56 3.27 8.82 -3.04
CA VAL A 56 1.89 9.31 -3.19
C VAL A 56 0.87 8.18 -3.00
N LEU A 57 1.04 7.06 -3.69
CA LEU A 57 0.10 5.92 -3.64
C LEU A 57 -0.02 5.35 -2.22
N LEU A 58 1.12 5.19 -1.52
CA LEU A 58 1.13 4.70 -0.15
C LEU A 58 0.62 5.75 0.84
N SER A 59 0.95 7.03 0.69
CA SER A 59 0.46 8.06 1.63
C SER A 59 -1.06 8.22 1.56
N ILE A 60 -1.60 8.34 0.36
CA ILE A 60 -3.03 8.55 0.11
C ILE A 60 -3.83 7.26 0.31
N GLY A 61 -3.21 6.10 0.12
CA GLY A 61 -3.91 4.84 0.18
C GLY A 61 -4.71 4.51 -1.07
N LEU A 62 -4.21 4.94 -2.22
CA LEU A 62 -4.75 4.64 -3.54
C LEU A 62 -3.83 3.62 -4.21
N LEU A 63 -4.38 2.56 -4.77
CA LEU A 63 -3.65 1.45 -5.38
C LEU A 63 -2.50 0.99 -4.45
N THR A 64 -2.82 0.77 -3.18
CA THR A 64 -1.84 0.45 -2.13
C THR A 64 -0.95 -0.74 -2.46
N LYS A 65 -1.49 -1.72 -3.18
CA LYS A 65 -0.72 -2.87 -3.71
C LYS A 65 0.29 -2.47 -4.78
N LEU A 66 -0.06 -1.53 -5.65
CA LEU A 66 0.86 -0.97 -6.65
C LEU A 66 1.96 -0.16 -5.95
N GLY A 67 1.60 0.69 -4.99
CA GLY A 67 2.58 1.43 -4.18
C GLY A 67 3.52 0.47 -3.43
N ALA A 68 2.98 -0.61 -2.87
CA ALA A 68 3.76 -1.64 -2.19
C ALA A 68 4.72 -2.37 -3.15
N PHE A 69 4.23 -2.74 -4.34
CA PHE A 69 5.04 -3.36 -5.39
C PHE A 69 6.19 -2.45 -5.84
N LEU A 70 5.91 -1.17 -6.09
CA LEU A 70 6.94 -0.19 -6.42
C LEU A 70 7.99 -0.09 -5.32
N GLY A 71 7.57 -0.10 -4.05
CA GLY A 71 8.51 -0.10 -2.93
C GLY A 71 9.37 -1.37 -2.84
N ILE A 72 8.87 -2.54 -3.23
CA ILE A 72 9.68 -3.77 -3.36
C ILE A 72 10.75 -3.58 -4.45
N VAL A 73 10.36 -3.08 -5.61
CA VAL A 73 11.28 -2.84 -6.74
C VAL A 73 12.35 -1.82 -6.35
N LEU A 74 11.96 -0.71 -5.73
CA LEU A 74 12.88 0.31 -5.25
C LEU A 74 13.81 -0.25 -4.17
N THR A 75 13.30 -1.01 -3.21
CA THR A 75 14.14 -1.68 -2.20
C THR A 75 15.18 -2.59 -2.85
N GLY A 76 14.80 -3.35 -3.88
CA GLY A 76 15.73 -4.17 -4.65
C GLY A 76 16.79 -3.36 -5.38
N TYR A 77 16.44 -2.20 -5.94
CA TYR A 77 17.39 -1.28 -6.54
C TYR A 77 18.41 -0.75 -5.51
N TYR A 78 17.94 -0.25 -4.37
CA TYR A 78 18.84 0.24 -3.31
C TYR A 78 19.71 -0.87 -2.72
N LEU A 79 19.19 -2.09 -2.63
CA LEU A 79 19.96 -3.26 -2.21
C LEU A 79 21.05 -3.61 -3.23
N TRP A 80 20.74 -3.57 -4.52
CA TRP A 80 21.72 -3.79 -5.58
C TRP A 80 22.83 -2.73 -5.56
N GLU A 81 22.44 -1.45 -5.44
CA GLU A 81 23.36 -0.31 -5.35
C GLU A 81 24.23 -0.31 -4.09
N THR A 82 23.86 -1.04 -3.03
CA THR A 82 24.67 -1.15 -1.80
C THR A 82 25.52 -2.40 -1.76
N ILE A 83 25.06 -3.52 -2.30
CA ILE A 83 25.87 -4.73 -2.44
C ILE A 83 27.04 -4.49 -3.41
N ALA A 84 26.86 -3.66 -4.43
CA ALA A 84 27.91 -3.37 -5.41
C ALA A 84 29.14 -2.61 -4.83
N PRO A 85 29.00 -1.64 -3.89
CA PRO A 85 30.13 -0.84 -3.43
C PRO A 85 30.53 -0.99 -1.95
N ALA A 86 29.68 -1.47 -1.02
CA ALA A 86 30.05 -1.43 0.41
C ALA A 86 29.31 -2.47 1.26
N GLY A 87 30.03 -3.06 2.23
CA GLY A 87 29.52 -4.02 3.23
C GLY A 87 28.54 -3.43 4.26
N ASP A 88 27.57 -2.64 3.79
CA ASP A 88 26.50 -2.09 4.59
C ASP A 88 25.62 -3.21 5.16
N ALA A 89 25.04 -2.92 6.32
CA ALA A 89 24.17 -3.87 6.99
C ALA A 89 22.94 -4.14 6.12
N LEU A 90 22.69 -5.41 5.77
CA LEU A 90 21.60 -5.80 4.86
C LEU A 90 20.21 -5.83 5.50
N TRP A 91 20.16 -5.84 6.84
CA TRP A 91 18.90 -5.97 7.58
C TRP A 91 17.86 -4.85 7.34
N PRO A 92 18.23 -3.57 7.10
CA PRO A 92 17.24 -2.52 6.82
C PRO A 92 16.47 -2.79 5.53
N TYR A 93 17.14 -3.31 4.50
CA TYR A 93 16.50 -3.70 3.24
C TYR A 93 15.58 -4.91 3.43
N GLY A 94 15.99 -5.89 4.26
CA GLY A 94 15.13 -7.00 4.64
C GLY A 94 13.86 -6.55 5.37
N LEU A 95 13.98 -5.57 6.27
CA LEU A 95 12.85 -4.99 6.99
C LEU A 95 11.93 -4.17 6.08
N LEU A 96 12.49 -3.36 5.17
CA LEU A 96 11.73 -2.64 4.15
C LEU A 96 10.95 -3.61 3.25
N LEU A 97 11.60 -4.66 2.75
CA LEU A 97 10.97 -5.68 1.92
C LEU A 97 9.82 -6.37 2.68
N LEU A 98 10.05 -6.76 3.93
CA LEU A 98 9.03 -7.39 4.77
C LEU A 98 7.80 -6.49 4.95
N ILE A 99 8.00 -5.20 5.21
CA ILE A 99 6.90 -4.25 5.37
C ILE A 99 6.09 -4.12 4.08
N HIS A 100 6.75 -4.00 2.93
CA HIS A 100 6.04 -3.92 1.65
C HIS A 100 5.29 -5.21 1.32
N ILE A 101 5.84 -6.38 1.67
CA ILE A 101 5.14 -7.67 1.56
C ILE A 101 3.89 -7.70 2.45
N ILE A 102 3.98 -7.22 3.69
CA ILE A 102 2.82 -7.12 4.60
C ILE A 102 1.74 -6.22 3.99
N ILE A 103 2.11 -5.04 3.47
CA ILE A 103 1.15 -4.13 2.83
C ILE A 103 0.52 -4.78 1.59
N MET A 104 1.32 -5.46 0.77
CA MET A 104 0.86 -6.10 -0.48
C MET A 104 -0.10 -7.29 -0.23
N THR A 105 0.16 -8.07 0.83
CA THR A 105 -0.65 -9.23 1.24
C THR A 105 -1.91 -8.85 2.01
N THR A 106 -1.97 -7.60 2.52
CA THR A 106 -3.15 -7.08 3.20
C THR A 106 -4.27 -6.78 2.18
N GLY A 107 -5.50 -7.18 2.50
CA GLY A 107 -6.66 -6.97 1.63
C GLY A 107 -7.00 -5.48 1.42
N CYS A 108 -7.47 -5.14 0.21
CA CYS A 108 -7.96 -3.80 -0.12
C CYS A 108 -9.14 -3.43 0.81
N GLY A 109 -9.14 -2.20 1.34
CA GLY A 109 -10.15 -1.74 2.30
C GLY A 109 -9.78 -1.88 3.77
N ARG A 110 -8.64 -2.50 4.09
CA ARG A 110 -8.17 -2.65 5.48
C ARG A 110 -7.18 -1.57 5.92
N SER A 111 -6.59 -0.86 4.97
CA SER A 111 -5.57 0.15 5.24
C SER A 111 -6.12 1.58 5.32
N MET A 112 -7.44 1.82 5.40
CA MET A 112 -8.04 3.16 5.47
C MET A 112 -7.46 4.14 4.42
N GLY A 113 -8.03 4.14 3.22
CA GLY A 113 -7.53 4.91 2.08
C GLY A 113 -8.57 5.03 0.96
N ILE A 114 -8.21 5.67 -0.15
CA ILE A 114 -9.08 5.76 -1.32
C ILE A 114 -9.50 4.37 -1.80
N ASP A 115 -8.63 3.36 -1.68
CA ASP A 115 -8.96 1.96 -1.99
C ASP A 115 -10.18 1.45 -1.21
N GLN A 116 -10.35 1.87 0.04
CA GLN A 116 -11.52 1.51 0.84
C GLN A 116 -12.78 2.19 0.32
N LEU A 117 -12.71 3.50 0.05
CA LEU A 117 -13.82 4.28 -0.49
C LEU A 117 -14.29 3.74 -1.85
N ILE A 118 -13.34 3.34 -2.70
CA ILE A 118 -13.65 2.74 -4.00
C ILE A 118 -14.34 1.39 -3.81
N VAL A 119 -13.83 0.52 -2.94
CA VAL A 119 -14.42 -0.80 -2.68
C VAL A 119 -15.83 -0.68 -2.09
N GLU A 120 -16.05 0.24 -1.15
CA GLU A 120 -17.37 0.52 -0.57
C GLU A 120 -18.35 1.06 -1.63
N LYS A 121 -17.91 1.99 -2.49
CA LYS A 121 -18.74 2.50 -3.60
C LYS A 121 -19.02 1.44 -4.66
N LEU A 122 -18.05 0.60 -5.03
CA LEU A 122 -18.25 -0.48 -6.00
C LEU A 122 -19.21 -1.55 -5.46
N ALA A 123 -19.12 -1.89 -4.18
CA ALA A 123 -20.00 -2.86 -3.55
C ALA A 123 -21.47 -2.40 -3.60
N ASN A 124 -21.71 -1.10 -3.42
CA ASN A 124 -23.05 -0.51 -3.45
C ASN A 124 -23.53 -0.15 -4.87
N TRP A 125 -22.66 -0.22 -5.89
CA TRP A 125 -22.95 0.20 -7.26
C TRP A 125 -24.11 -0.57 -7.89
N HIS A 126 -24.20 -1.89 -7.66
CA HIS A 126 -25.24 -2.73 -8.26
C HIS A 126 -26.64 -2.39 -7.72
N GLY A 127 -26.74 -2.12 -6.40
CA GLY A 127 -27.99 -1.67 -5.79
C GLY A 127 -28.41 -0.30 -6.31
N ASN A 128 -27.46 0.64 -6.38
CA ASN A 128 -27.73 1.98 -6.89
C ASN A 128 -28.15 1.97 -8.37
N ARG A 129 -27.48 1.18 -9.21
CA ARG A 129 -27.83 1.01 -10.63
C ARG A 129 -29.26 0.53 -10.80
N ASN A 130 -29.71 -0.44 -10.00
CA ASN A 130 -31.07 -0.95 -10.08
C ASN A 130 -32.13 0.09 -9.67
N ILE A 131 -31.80 0.97 -8.72
CA ILE A 131 -32.66 2.10 -8.33
C ILE A 131 -32.76 3.11 -9.48
N TRP A 132 -31.63 3.50 -10.07
CA TRP A 132 -31.60 4.42 -11.21
C TRP A 132 -32.36 3.87 -12.42
N VAL A 133 -32.19 2.59 -12.76
CA VAL A 133 -32.92 1.94 -13.86
C VAL A 133 -34.42 1.91 -13.58
N LYS A 134 -34.86 1.66 -12.33
CA LYS A 134 -36.26 1.74 -11.94
C LYS A 134 -36.82 3.16 -12.08
N LEU A 135 -36.06 4.16 -11.65
CA LEU A 135 -36.43 5.58 -11.74
C LEU A 135 -36.60 6.04 -13.18
N ILE A 136 -35.66 5.67 -14.06
CA ILE A 136 -35.72 5.95 -15.50
C ILE A 136 -36.92 5.25 -16.14
N ARG A 137 -37.20 3.99 -15.78
CA ARG A 137 -38.34 3.25 -16.32
C ARG A 137 -39.69 3.75 -15.80
N ALA A 138 -39.72 4.45 -14.66
CA ALA A 138 -40.93 5.04 -14.10
C ALA A 138 -41.22 6.46 -14.65
N THR A 139 -40.25 7.07 -15.32
CA THR A 139 -40.36 8.41 -15.93
C THR A 139 -40.55 8.38 -17.45
N LEU A 140 -40.37 7.22 -18.09
CA LEU A 140 -40.71 6.92 -19.48
C LEU A 140 -42.09 6.24 -19.56
#